data_AF-A0A060ZFN6-F1
#
_entry.id   AF-A0A060ZFN6-F1
#
_cell.length_a   1.000
_cell.length_b   1.000
_cell.length_c   1.000
_cell.angle_alpha   90.00
_cell.angle_beta   90.00
_cell.angle_gamma   90.00
#
_symmetry.space_group_name_H-M   'P 1'
#
loop_
_entity.id
_entity.type
_entity.pdbx_description
1 polymer ?
#
loop_
_entity_poly.entity_id
_entity_poly.type
_entity_poly.pdbx_seq_one_letter_code
_entity_poly.pdbx_strand_id
1 'polypeptide(L)'
;MLVIDTNGEQPLSAMISMITKDASGVVTCLDEARHGFESGDFVTFTEVQGMTELNGCQPVEIKTLGESYFNITICKSVLFL
;
A
#
# COMPACT_ATOMS: atom_id res chain seq x y z
N MET A 1 -24.66 5.05 14.21
CA MET A 1 -24.28 3.66 13.91
C MET A 1 -22.89 3.70 13.30
N LEU A 2 -21.90 3.10 13.95
CA LEU A 2 -20.53 3.05 13.46
C LEU A 2 -20.38 1.72 12.71
N VAL A 3 -20.17 1.78 11.41
CA VAL A 3 -19.95 0.60 10.56
C VAL A 3 -18.44 0.37 10.53
N ILE A 4 -18.00 -0.74 11.11
CA ILE A 4 -16.58 -1.13 11.17
C ILE A 4 -16.14 -1.85 9.89
N ASP A 5 -17.08 -2.46 9.19
CA ASP A 5 -16.86 -3.24 7.98
C ASP A 5 -18.14 -3.16 7.13
N THR A 6 -17.97 -2.68 5.91
CA THR A 6 -19.06 -2.47 4.95
C THR A 6 -19.29 -3.66 4.03
N ASN A 7 -18.32 -4.56 3.86
CA ASN A 7 -18.38 -5.64 2.87
C ASN A 7 -18.24 -7.05 3.47
N GLY A 8 -17.65 -7.21 4.66
CA GLY A 8 -17.44 -8.52 5.29
C GLY A 8 -16.32 -9.34 4.66
N GLU A 9 -15.52 -8.76 3.76
CA GLU A 9 -14.44 -9.44 3.05
C GLU A 9 -13.16 -9.47 3.88
N GLN A 10 -12.36 -10.52 3.70
CA GLN A 10 -11.07 -10.60 4.38
C GLN A 10 -10.07 -9.59 3.80
N PRO A 11 -9.28 -8.90 4.63
CA PRO A 11 -8.26 -7.98 4.15
C PRO A 11 -7.22 -8.73 3.32
N LEU A 12 -7.03 -8.29 2.09
CA LEU A 12 -6.02 -8.85 1.19
C LEU A 12 -4.61 -8.52 1.68
N SER A 13 -3.68 -9.44 1.44
CA SER A 13 -2.26 -9.27 1.78
C SER A 13 -1.40 -9.65 0.59
N ALA A 14 -0.43 -8.79 0.27
CA ALA A 14 0.50 -9.02 -0.83
C ALA A 14 1.95 -8.78 -0.35
N MET A 15 2.89 -9.57 -0.88
CA MET A 15 4.31 -9.34 -0.63
C MET A 15 4.82 -8.22 -1.53
N ILE A 16 5.61 -7.33 -0.94
CA ILE A 16 6.22 -6.20 -1.64
C ILE A 16 7.61 -6.60 -2.12
N SER A 17 7.85 -6.43 -3.42
CA SER A 17 9.16 -6.63 -4.05
C SER A 17 10.01 -5.37 -3.94
N MET A 18 9.43 -4.21 -4.26
CA MET A 18 10.16 -2.93 -4.29
C MET A 18 9.23 -1.75 -3.99
N ILE A 19 9.78 -0.71 -3.36
CA ILE A 19 9.10 0.58 -3.14
C ILE A 19 10.02 1.70 -3.62
N THR A 20 9.50 2.61 -4.45
CA THR A 20 10.25 3.80 -4.89
C THR A 20 10.08 4.96 -3.91
N LYS A 21 11.17 5.71 -3.67
CA LYS A 21 11.17 6.92 -2.83
C LYS A 21 10.80 8.14 -3.66
N ASP A 22 9.51 8.30 -3.95
CA ASP A 22 8.98 9.47 -4.65
C ASP A 22 7.77 10.04 -3.91
N ALA A 23 7.37 11.28 -4.22
CA ALA A 23 6.13 11.87 -3.70
C ALA A 23 4.90 11.01 -4.09
N SER A 24 4.98 10.37 -5.25
CA SER A 24 4.05 9.34 -5.71
C SER A 24 4.77 7.99 -5.72
N GLY A 25 5.10 7.49 -4.53
CA GLY A 25 5.79 6.22 -4.34
C GLY A 25 5.08 5.07 -5.07
N VAL A 26 5.82 4.30 -5.85
CA VAL A 26 5.31 3.13 -6.57
C VAL A 26 5.71 1.89 -5.77
N VAL A 27 4.73 1.05 -5.48
CA VAL A 27 4.92 -0.24 -4.83
C VAL A 27 4.75 -1.32 -5.89
N THR A 28 5.78 -2.14 -6.06
CA THR A 28 5.76 -3.32 -6.91
C THR A 28 5.58 -4.55 -6.04
N CYS A 29 4.53 -5.34 -6.32
CA CYS A 29 4.28 -6.61 -5.64
C CYS A 29 5.10 -7.74 -6.26
N LEU A 30 5.28 -8.82 -5.50
CA LEU A 30 5.91 -10.05 -6.00
C LEU A 30 4.96 -10.78 -6.98
N ASP A 31 5.51 -11.29 -8.08
CA ASP A 31 4.83 -11.72 -9.32
C ASP A 31 3.96 -13.01 -9.24
N GLU A 32 3.66 -13.54 -8.06
CA GLU A 32 3.00 -14.85 -7.95
C GLU A 32 1.46 -14.80 -7.93
N ALA A 33 0.86 -13.63 -7.65
CA ALA A 33 -0.58 -13.44 -7.75
C ALA A 33 -0.94 -11.97 -7.96
N ARG A 34 -2.00 -11.74 -8.76
CA ARG A 34 -2.72 -10.46 -8.79
C ARG A 34 -3.01 -10.05 -7.36
N HIS A 35 -2.52 -8.89 -6.94
CA HIS A 35 -2.66 -8.41 -5.56
C HIS A 35 -4.13 -8.21 -5.13
N GLY A 36 -5.07 -8.22 -6.08
CA GLY A 36 -6.52 -8.18 -5.82
C GLY A 36 -7.04 -6.82 -5.36
N PHE A 37 -6.15 -5.88 -5.01
CA PHE A 37 -6.52 -4.49 -4.73
C PHE A 37 -7.11 -3.76 -5.93
N GLU A 38 -7.98 -2.80 -5.64
CA GLU A 38 -8.56 -1.85 -6.59
C GLU A 38 -8.16 -0.41 -6.24
N SER A 39 -8.35 0.52 -7.18
CA SER A 39 -8.12 1.94 -6.92
C SER A 39 -9.17 2.50 -5.96
N GLY A 40 -8.72 3.19 -4.91
CA GLY A 40 -9.58 3.69 -3.83
C GLY A 40 -9.59 2.80 -2.59
N ASP A 41 -8.92 1.64 -2.64
CA ASP A 41 -8.66 0.82 -1.46
C ASP A 41 -7.65 1.49 -0.53
N PHE A 42 -7.76 1.17 0.76
CA PHE A 42 -6.85 1.63 1.78
C PHE A 42 -6.00 0.48 2.28
N VAL A 43 -4.67 0.62 2.20
CA VAL A 43 -3.73 -0.41 2.65
C VAL A 43 -2.83 0.11 3.76
N THR A 44 -2.34 -0.81 4.58
CA THR A 44 -1.30 -0.55 5.58
C THR A 44 -0.06 -1.37 5.27
N PHE A 45 1.09 -0.90 5.72
CA PHE A 45 2.37 -1.55 5.52
C PHE A 45 2.89 -2.09 6.85
N THR A 46 3.52 -3.27 6.79
CA THR A 46 4.20 -3.91 7.91
C THR A 46 5.49 -4.55 7.40
N GLU A 47 6.49 -4.64 8.27
CA GLU A 47 7.77 -5.31 7.97
C GLU A 47 8.57 -4.70 6.78
N VAL A 48 8.27 -3.46 6.39
CA VAL A 48 9.04 -2.73 5.38
C VAL A 48 10.40 -2.33 5.95
N GLN A 49 11.47 -2.80 5.31
CA GLN A 49 12.85 -2.44 5.65
C GLN A 49 13.30 -1.22 4.82
N GLY A 50 14.07 -0.31 5.43
CA GLY A 50 14.56 0.91 4.78
C GLY A 50 13.55 2.05 4.61
N MET A 51 12.25 1.76 4.70
CA MET A 51 11.15 2.74 4.85
C MET A 51 10.26 2.36 6.04
N THR A 52 10.89 2.23 7.21
CA THR A 52 10.21 1.81 8.45
C THR A 52 9.11 2.76 8.90
N GLU A 53 9.10 3.99 8.40
CA GLU A 53 8.04 4.97 8.66
C GLU A 53 6.69 4.55 8.08
N LEU A 54 6.69 3.72 7.03
CA LEU A 54 5.45 3.14 6.49
C LEU A 54 4.87 2.08 7.43
N ASN A 55 5.70 1.44 8.26
CA ASN A 55 5.24 0.38 9.15
C ASN A 55 4.31 0.94 10.22
N GLY A 56 3.04 0.52 10.21
CA GLY A 56 2.02 1.00 11.14
C GLY A 56 1.55 2.43 10.86
N CYS A 57 1.77 2.96 9.64
CA CYS A 57 1.13 4.18 9.22
C CYS A 57 -0.40 4.04 9.17
N GLN A 58 -1.09 5.19 9.13
CA GLN A 58 -2.53 5.18 8.86
C GLN A 58 -2.80 4.58 7.48
N PRO A 59 -3.95 3.92 7.28
CA PRO A 59 -4.30 3.36 5.98
C PRO A 59 -4.18 4.40 4.87
N VAL A 60 -3.44 4.07 3.82
CA VAL A 60 -3.15 4.96 2.69
C VAL A 60 -3.97 4.50 1.49
N GLU A 61 -4.63 5.45 0.83
CA GLU A 61 -5.34 5.18 -0.42
C GLU A 61 -4.36 4.78 -1.51
N ILE A 62 -4.68 3.72 -2.24
CA ILE A 62 -3.88 3.21 -3.35
C ILE A 62 -4.55 3.41 -4.69
N LYS A 63 -3.73 3.52 -5.73
CA LYS A 63 -4.17 3.59 -7.11
C LYS A 63 -3.48 2.51 -7.91
N THR A 64 -4.24 1.52 -8.34
CA THR A 64 -3.75 0.43 -9.18
C THR A 64 -3.34 0.97 -10.55
N LEU A 65 -2.05 0.82 -10.90
CA LEU A 65 -1.53 1.25 -12.20
C LEU A 65 -1.37 0.05 -13.16
N GLY A 66 -1.18 -1.15 -12.64
CA GLY A 66 -1.08 -2.40 -13.40
C GLY A 66 -1.49 -3.62 -12.58
N GLU A 67 -1.31 -4.81 -13.14
CA GLU A 67 -1.71 -6.08 -12.49
C GLU A 67 -0.79 -6.51 -11.33
N SER A 68 0.47 -6.02 -11.34
CA SER A 68 1.51 -6.37 -10.37
C SER A 68 2.07 -5.16 -9.59
N TYR A 69 1.63 -3.94 -9.90
CA TYR A 69 2.12 -2.73 -9.23
C TYR A 69 1.04 -1.66 -9.10
N PHE A 70 1.10 -0.94 -8.00
CA PHE A 70 0.20 0.16 -7.69
C PHE A 70 0.98 1.37 -7.17
N ASN A 71 0.38 2.53 -7.34
CA ASN A 71 0.89 3.77 -6.78
C ASN A 71 0.29 3.99 -5.40
N ILE A 72 1.10 4.50 -4.49
CA ILE A 72 0.65 5.02 -3.21
C ILE A 72 0.98 6.50 -3.12
N THR A 73 0.02 7.28 -2.64
CA THR A 73 0.29 8.68 -2.31
C THR A 73 0.81 8.74 -0.89
N ILE A 74 2.14 8.78 -0.74
CA ILE A 74 2.76 8.90 0.58
C ILE A 74 2.55 10.35 1.05
N CYS A 75 1.55 10.56 1.91
CA CYS A 75 1.20 11.90 2.41
C CYS A 75 2.26 12.52 3.34
N LYS A 76 3.28 11.76 3.76
CA LYS A 76 4.44 12.29 4.47
C LYS A 76 5.64 12.27 3.55
N SER A 77 6.08 13.44 3.10
CA SER A 77 7.44 13.60 2.59
C SER A 77 8.40 13.15 3.68
N VAL A 78 8.92 11.93 3.56
CA VAL A 78 10.03 11.46 4.37
C VAL A 78 11.27 12.13 3.81
N LEU A 79 11.54 13.35 4.29
CA LEU A 79 12.78 14.05 4.01
C LEU A 79 13.86 13.34 4.82
N PHE A 80 14.67 12.49 4.17
CA PHE A 80 15.92 12.00 4.77
C PHE A 80 16.86 13.22 4.89
N LEU A 81 17.06 13.74 6.11
CA LEU A 81 18.25 14.53 6.44
C LEU A 81 19.48 13.61 6.52
#